data_AF-A0A1F8TP48-F1
#
_entry.id   AF-A0A1F8TP48-F1
#
_cell.length_a   1.000
_cell.length_b   1.000
_cell.length_c   1.000
_cell.angle_alpha   90.00
_cell.angle_beta   90.00
_cell.angle_gamma   90.00
#
_symmetry.space_group_name_H-M   'P 1'
#
loop_
_entity.id
_entity.type
_entity.pdbx_description
1 polymer ?
#
loop_
_entity_poly.entity_id
_entity_poly.type
_entity_poly.pdbx_seq_one_letter_code
_entity_poly.pdbx_strand_id
1 'polypeptide(L)'
;MPRVSLTHDNEQVAAVLEEIGDLSDLKGENPFRAVTFRAAARAIRDLREPLRVLMEQKRLSEIPKVGPAIAEAIEQLLTTGTAKRHEELKAQVPPGLLMLLRVPGVGPATARTIHKTLGITTIDELEAAAKTGRLRTLPKFQAKTEENILKAIGSLRQRTGRALVVDARAAAAEMVAWLRERCDPPQMVVAGSVRRWRETIGDVDIVVAADAAGPIMEAFVAAPGVERVIARGDTRSSVVVERGLQLDLRVVPPASYGAALVYFTGSKAHNVHLRGLALKKKLLLNEYGLYRVGEEKDGTPIASRTEEDVYAALGMDWIAPELREDRGEIEAAVAHELPDLVELGDIRGDLHAHTSWSDGRDTVAEMAERARGKGYEYIALTDHSVALGMTKGLTEDRIRARNVEIEAVNRRLAPFRVLIGSETDIRASGKLDYDDRLLGMFEVVTASVHSSFAQARDVMTKRILGAMEHPRVNAISHPTGRLLEKRDAYEVDLEAVIQAAVRTKTRLEVNGGPERLDLSDIAVRRALEVGAMLVCNSDAHAIEELDQMEYAVATARRGWATKESVQNTMALTELRRHLEGKG
;
A
#
# COMPACT_ATOMS: atom_id res chain seq x y z
N MET A 1 -37.64 2.28 -16.36
CA MET A 1 -37.03 3.61 -16.51
C MET A 1 -35.55 3.42 -16.74
N PRO A 2 -34.93 4.10 -17.72
CA PRO A 2 -33.50 3.93 -17.98
C PRO A 2 -32.73 4.45 -16.76
N ARG A 3 -31.87 3.61 -16.18
CA ARG A 3 -30.87 4.05 -15.19
C ARG A 3 -29.97 5.05 -15.89
N VAL A 4 -30.08 6.31 -15.48
CA VAL A 4 -29.17 7.38 -15.89
C VAL A 4 -27.75 6.89 -15.60
N SER A 5 -26.91 6.90 -16.63
CA SER A 5 -25.47 6.63 -16.54
C SER A 5 -24.89 7.34 -15.32
N LEU A 6 -24.26 6.60 -14.41
CA LEU A 6 -23.52 7.16 -13.28
C LEU A 6 -22.39 8.01 -13.86
N THR A 7 -22.42 9.32 -13.65
CA THR A 7 -21.40 10.21 -14.22
C THR A 7 -20.18 10.37 -13.30
N HIS A 8 -20.34 10.54 -11.98
CA HIS A 8 -19.21 10.56 -11.02
C HIS A 8 -19.62 9.94 -9.66
N ASP A 9 -18.70 9.24 -8.98
CA ASP A 9 -18.82 8.76 -7.59
C ASP A 9 -18.12 9.70 -6.56
N ASN A 10 -18.11 9.33 -5.28
CA ASN A 10 -17.52 10.16 -4.21
C ASN A 10 -16.03 10.44 -4.44
N GLU A 11 -15.24 9.44 -4.85
CA GLU A 11 -13.80 9.60 -5.07
C GLU A 11 -13.54 10.46 -6.29
N GLN A 12 -14.29 10.24 -7.37
CA GLN A 12 -14.18 11.03 -8.59
C GLN A 12 -14.54 12.50 -8.36
N VAL A 13 -15.57 12.79 -7.55
CA VAL A 13 -15.88 14.16 -7.13
C VAL A 13 -14.76 14.75 -6.26
N ALA A 14 -14.25 13.99 -5.28
CA ALA A 14 -13.16 14.46 -4.42
C ALA A 14 -11.89 14.79 -5.23
N ALA A 15 -11.52 13.95 -6.20
CA ALA A 15 -10.39 14.17 -7.08
C ALA A 15 -10.54 15.46 -7.90
N VAL A 16 -11.72 15.73 -8.45
CA VAL A 16 -11.97 16.98 -9.20
C VAL A 16 -11.90 18.21 -8.28
N LEU A 17 -12.42 18.14 -7.05
CA LEU A 17 -12.31 19.25 -6.09
C LEU A 17 -10.85 19.49 -5.67
N GLU A 18 -10.05 18.44 -5.52
CA GLU A 18 -8.61 18.55 -5.25
C GLU A 18 -7.88 19.23 -6.42
N GLU A 19 -8.19 18.83 -7.66
CA GLU A 19 -7.64 19.46 -8.88
C GLU A 19 -8.07 20.94 -9.00
N ILE A 20 -9.30 21.30 -8.63
CA ILE A 20 -9.74 22.71 -8.56
C ILE A 20 -8.88 23.49 -7.56
N GLY A 21 -8.53 22.89 -6.41
CA GLY A 21 -7.63 23.49 -5.44
C GLY A 21 -6.25 23.76 -6.03
N ASP A 22 -5.68 22.78 -6.73
CA ASP A 22 -4.38 22.90 -7.40
C ASP A 22 -4.39 23.96 -8.50
N LEU A 23 -5.43 23.99 -9.32
CA LEU A 23 -5.61 25.00 -10.37
C LEU A 23 -5.80 26.41 -9.81
N SER A 24 -6.59 26.58 -8.73
CA SER A 24 -6.75 27.86 -8.04
C SER A 24 -5.42 28.38 -7.50
N ASP A 25 -4.62 27.50 -6.90
CA ASP A 25 -3.27 27.84 -6.51
C ASP A 25 -2.41 28.17 -7.71
N LEU A 26 -2.37 27.37 -8.78
CA LEU A 26 -1.58 27.66 -9.99
C LEU A 26 -1.97 28.96 -10.69
N LYS A 27 -3.23 29.40 -10.56
CA LYS A 27 -3.69 30.68 -11.08
C LYS A 27 -3.25 31.88 -10.21
N GLY A 28 -2.92 31.67 -8.94
CA GLY A 28 -2.61 32.77 -8.03
C GLY A 28 -3.83 33.36 -7.33
N GLU A 29 -4.89 32.57 -7.15
CA GLU A 29 -6.04 33.00 -6.38
C GLU A 29 -5.75 33.02 -4.87
N ASN A 30 -6.74 33.49 -4.09
CA ASN A 30 -6.62 33.57 -2.64
C ASN A 30 -6.34 32.17 -2.04
N PRO A 31 -5.26 31.99 -1.25
CA PRO A 31 -4.89 30.70 -0.64
C PRO A 31 -6.02 30.02 0.14
N PHE A 32 -6.92 30.80 0.75
CA PHE A 32 -8.07 30.25 1.47
C PHE A 32 -9.01 29.45 0.57
N ARG A 33 -9.13 29.79 -0.72
CA ARG A 33 -10.00 29.07 -1.66
C ARG A 33 -9.48 27.66 -1.94
N ALA A 34 -8.20 27.54 -2.29
CA ALA A 34 -7.58 26.24 -2.56
C ALA A 34 -7.64 25.31 -1.33
N VAL A 35 -7.39 25.86 -0.14
CA VAL A 35 -7.52 25.13 1.13
C VAL A 35 -8.95 24.62 1.35
N THR A 36 -9.96 25.42 1.02
CA THR A 36 -11.37 25.05 1.22
C THR A 36 -11.77 23.90 0.29
N PHE A 37 -11.39 23.94 -0.99
CA PHE A 37 -11.64 22.86 -1.94
C PHE A 37 -10.96 21.54 -1.54
N ARG A 38 -9.69 21.57 -1.14
CA ARG A 38 -8.98 20.37 -0.64
C ARG A 38 -9.54 19.84 0.68
N ALA A 39 -10.02 20.72 1.56
CA ALA A 39 -10.68 20.31 2.80
C ALA A 39 -12.01 19.60 2.51
N ALA A 40 -12.79 20.07 1.54
CA ALA A 40 -14.00 19.40 1.10
C ALA A 40 -13.70 18.07 0.40
N ALA A 41 -12.68 17.99 -0.45
CA ALA A 41 -12.26 16.74 -1.08
C ALA A 41 -11.97 15.65 -0.04
N ARG A 42 -11.18 15.97 1.00
CA ARG A 42 -10.92 15.06 2.14
C ARG A 42 -12.21 14.64 2.85
N ALA A 43 -13.04 15.62 3.21
CA ALA A 43 -14.31 15.33 3.89
C ALA A 43 -15.23 14.41 3.07
N ILE A 44 -15.18 14.49 1.74
CA ILE A 44 -15.95 13.64 0.83
C ILE A 44 -15.39 12.22 0.74
N ARG A 45 -14.06 12.06 0.71
CA ARG A 45 -13.42 10.73 0.76
C ARG A 45 -13.79 9.98 2.04
N ASP A 46 -13.97 10.72 3.12
CA ASP A 46 -14.34 10.17 4.43
C ASP A 46 -15.85 9.87 4.56
N LEU A 47 -16.68 10.21 3.55
CA LEU A 47 -18.13 9.96 3.60
C LEU A 47 -18.45 8.49 3.36
N ARG A 48 -19.21 7.90 4.30
CA ARG A 48 -19.80 6.56 4.17
C ARG A 48 -21.07 6.55 3.29
N GLU A 49 -21.75 7.69 3.17
CA GLU A 49 -22.97 7.84 2.38
C GLU A 49 -22.64 8.35 0.97
N PRO A 50 -23.22 7.79 -0.12
CA PRO A 50 -22.99 8.30 -1.47
C PRO A 50 -23.47 9.75 -1.62
N LEU A 51 -22.67 10.60 -2.25
CA LEU A 51 -22.97 12.03 -2.44
C LEU A 51 -24.28 12.27 -3.18
N ARG A 52 -24.68 11.37 -4.08
CA ARG A 52 -25.96 11.46 -4.79
C ARG A 52 -27.16 11.40 -3.84
N VAL A 53 -27.09 10.56 -2.80
CA VAL A 53 -28.16 10.46 -1.79
C VAL A 53 -28.25 11.77 -1.02
N LEU A 54 -27.11 12.32 -0.60
CA LEU A 54 -27.04 13.63 0.06
C LEU A 54 -27.54 14.77 -0.84
N MET A 55 -27.25 14.73 -2.14
CA MET A 55 -27.75 15.69 -3.12
C MET A 55 -29.27 15.61 -3.28
N GLU A 56 -29.82 14.41 -3.50
CA GLU A 56 -31.27 14.20 -3.66
C GLU A 56 -32.06 14.64 -2.42
N GLN A 57 -31.47 14.47 -1.24
CA GLN A 57 -32.05 14.90 0.03
C GLN A 57 -31.76 16.38 0.37
N LYS A 58 -31.01 17.11 -0.46
CA LYS A 58 -30.59 18.51 -0.23
C LYS A 58 -29.77 18.70 1.05
N ARG A 59 -28.92 17.72 1.36
CA ARG A 59 -28.08 17.62 2.56
C ARG A 59 -26.58 17.81 2.29
N LEU A 60 -26.19 18.25 1.09
CA LEU A 60 -24.77 18.50 0.77
C LEU A 60 -24.10 19.53 1.69
N SER A 61 -24.87 20.51 2.20
CA SER A 61 -24.39 21.51 3.16
C SER A 61 -24.14 20.95 4.57
N GLU A 62 -24.58 19.73 4.88
CA GLU A 62 -24.27 19.04 6.13
C GLU A 62 -22.85 18.48 6.15
N ILE A 63 -22.23 18.30 4.98
CA ILE A 63 -20.88 17.78 4.85
C ILE A 63 -19.90 18.83 5.42
N PRO A 64 -19.04 18.45 6.39
CA PRO A 64 -18.07 19.38 6.94
C PRO A 64 -17.22 20.04 5.84
N LYS A 65 -17.04 21.36 5.94
CA LYS A 65 -16.24 22.17 5.00
C LYS A 65 -16.82 22.29 3.58
N VAL A 66 -18.04 21.82 3.33
CA VAL A 66 -18.77 22.05 2.07
C VAL A 66 -19.66 23.29 2.21
N GLY A 67 -19.17 24.42 1.68
CA GLY A 67 -19.96 25.65 1.56
C GLY A 67 -20.78 25.71 0.27
N PRO A 68 -21.63 26.74 0.06
CA PRO A 68 -22.54 26.84 -1.09
C PRO A 68 -21.85 26.69 -2.46
N ALA A 69 -20.68 27.30 -2.64
CA ALA A 69 -19.93 27.22 -3.90
C ALA A 69 -19.35 25.81 -4.18
N ILE A 70 -19.06 25.05 -3.13
CA ILE A 70 -18.57 23.67 -3.26
C ILE A 70 -19.74 22.73 -3.48
N ALA A 71 -20.86 22.94 -2.77
CA ALA A 71 -22.10 22.21 -3.02
C ALA A 71 -22.57 22.34 -4.47
N GLU A 72 -22.55 23.56 -5.02
CA GLU A 72 -22.85 23.81 -6.45
C GLU A 72 -21.90 23.04 -7.39
N ALA A 73 -20.59 23.02 -7.08
CA ALA A 73 -19.62 22.27 -7.87
C ALA A 73 -19.87 20.75 -7.80
N ILE A 74 -20.23 20.22 -6.62
CA ILE A 74 -20.59 18.81 -6.43
C ILE A 74 -21.84 18.46 -7.24
N GLU A 75 -22.88 19.30 -7.16
CA GLU A 75 -24.12 19.11 -7.92
C GLU A 75 -23.85 19.06 -9.43
N GLN A 76 -23.03 19.97 -9.94
CA GLN A 76 -22.62 19.98 -11.35
C GLN A 76 -21.87 18.69 -11.73
N LEU A 77 -20.91 18.24 -10.91
CA LEU A 77 -20.19 17.00 -11.20
C LEU A 77 -21.10 15.76 -11.22
N LEU A 78 -22.04 15.67 -10.28
CA LEU A 78 -22.97 14.54 -10.20
C LEU A 78 -24.06 14.55 -11.27
N THR A 79 -24.35 15.70 -11.88
CA THR A 79 -25.43 15.83 -12.88
C THR A 79 -24.91 15.91 -14.30
N THR A 80 -23.88 16.72 -14.55
CA THR A 80 -23.33 16.99 -15.88
C THR A 80 -21.96 16.34 -16.11
N GLY A 81 -21.33 15.78 -15.08
CA GLY A 81 -19.99 15.18 -15.15
C GLY A 81 -18.85 16.21 -15.22
N THR A 82 -19.16 17.50 -15.13
CA THR A 82 -18.17 18.59 -15.16
C THR A 82 -18.63 19.72 -14.26
N ALA A 83 -17.70 20.46 -13.65
CA ALA A 83 -18.00 21.67 -12.91
C ALA A 83 -17.56 22.91 -13.71
N LYS A 84 -18.42 23.93 -13.80
CA LYS A 84 -18.11 25.17 -14.52
C LYS A 84 -16.79 25.79 -14.05
N ARG A 85 -16.56 25.76 -12.73
CA ARG A 85 -15.34 26.30 -12.12
C ARG A 85 -14.07 25.55 -12.54
N HIS A 86 -14.17 24.24 -12.65
CA HIS A 86 -13.07 23.37 -13.09
C HIS A 86 -12.68 23.69 -14.53
N GLU A 87 -13.67 23.78 -15.43
CA GLU A 87 -13.46 24.13 -16.84
C GLU A 87 -12.89 25.53 -17.02
N GLU A 88 -13.41 26.52 -16.28
CA GLU A 88 -12.87 27.89 -16.29
C GLU A 88 -11.39 27.93 -15.89
N LEU A 89 -11.03 27.20 -14.83
CA LEU A 89 -9.65 27.15 -14.34
C LEU A 89 -8.74 26.37 -15.29
N LYS A 90 -9.20 25.26 -15.86
CA LYS A 90 -8.47 24.50 -16.89
C LYS A 90 -8.19 25.33 -18.14
N ALA A 91 -9.12 26.19 -18.55
CA ALA A 91 -8.92 27.11 -19.67
C ALA A 91 -7.87 28.21 -19.37
N GLN A 92 -7.64 28.53 -18.10
CA GLN A 92 -6.78 29.64 -17.67
C GLN A 92 -5.39 29.21 -17.20
N VAL A 93 -5.22 27.94 -16.82
CA VAL A 93 -3.94 27.37 -16.38
C VAL A 93 -3.41 26.45 -17.48
N PRO A 94 -2.21 26.71 -18.03
CA PRO A 94 -1.65 25.83 -19.05
C PRO A 94 -1.52 24.40 -18.49
N PRO A 95 -1.97 23.36 -19.23
CA PRO A 95 -1.95 21.97 -18.75
C PRO A 95 -0.57 21.51 -18.25
N GLY A 96 0.49 22.07 -18.82
CA GLY A 96 1.86 21.82 -18.41
C GLY A 96 2.19 22.19 -16.95
N LEU A 97 1.53 23.19 -16.36
CA LEU A 97 1.81 23.56 -14.96
C LEU A 97 1.32 22.50 -13.97
N LEU A 98 0.19 21.85 -14.25
CA LEU A 98 -0.29 20.71 -13.45
C LEU A 98 0.73 19.56 -13.49
N MET A 99 1.38 19.35 -14.64
CA MET A 99 2.42 18.33 -14.76
C MET A 99 3.64 18.61 -13.88
N LEU A 100 4.00 19.88 -13.68
CA LEU A 100 5.12 20.25 -12.81
C LEU A 100 4.84 19.96 -11.33
N LEU A 101 3.56 20.01 -10.89
CA LEU A 101 3.18 19.65 -9.51
C LEU A 101 3.42 18.18 -9.19
N ARG A 102 3.58 17.31 -10.21
CA ARG A 102 3.90 15.90 -10.01
C ARG A 102 5.33 15.68 -9.52
N VAL A 103 6.23 16.66 -9.67
CA VAL A 103 7.61 16.58 -9.20
C VAL A 103 7.63 16.89 -7.70
N PRO A 104 8.01 15.93 -6.82
CA PRO A 104 8.10 16.17 -5.39
C PRO A 104 8.96 17.41 -5.07
N GLY A 105 8.43 18.30 -4.21
CA GLY A 105 9.10 19.56 -3.86
C GLY A 105 8.80 20.74 -4.80
N VAL A 106 8.09 20.52 -5.91
CA VAL A 106 7.59 21.60 -6.79
C VAL A 106 6.14 21.90 -6.45
N GLY A 107 5.92 22.82 -5.50
CA GLY A 107 4.59 23.31 -5.15
C GLY A 107 4.04 24.34 -6.16
N PRO A 108 2.74 24.71 -6.06
CA PRO A 108 2.11 25.65 -7.00
C PRO A 108 2.80 27.00 -7.14
N ALA A 109 3.31 27.56 -6.04
CA ALA A 109 4.07 28.81 -6.09
C ALA A 109 5.36 28.67 -6.93
N THR A 110 6.08 27.58 -6.72
CA THR A 110 7.31 27.22 -7.44
C THR A 110 7.04 26.99 -8.92
N ALA A 111 6.02 26.19 -9.25
CA ALA A 111 5.60 25.89 -10.62
C ALA A 111 5.22 27.17 -11.39
N ARG A 112 4.46 28.09 -10.77
CA ARG A 112 4.13 29.39 -11.37
C ARG A 112 5.37 30.24 -11.65
N THR A 113 6.31 30.33 -10.70
CA THR A 113 7.53 31.13 -10.88
C THR A 113 8.39 30.57 -12.00
N ILE A 114 8.57 29.25 -12.04
CA ILE A 114 9.28 28.55 -13.10
C ILE A 114 8.64 28.85 -14.47
N HIS A 115 7.32 28.70 -14.58
CA HIS A 115 6.61 28.95 -15.82
C HIS A 115 6.67 30.42 -16.25
N LYS A 116 6.35 31.35 -15.35
CA LYS A 116 6.28 32.79 -15.65
C LYS A 116 7.63 33.36 -16.10
N THR A 117 8.73 32.89 -15.52
CA THR A 117 10.05 33.46 -15.77
C THR A 117 10.84 32.69 -16.83
N LEU A 118 10.68 31.36 -16.92
CA LEU A 118 11.47 30.52 -17.84
C LEU A 118 10.65 29.91 -18.98
N GLY A 119 9.33 30.06 -18.96
CA GLY A 119 8.43 29.49 -19.97
C GLY A 119 8.29 27.98 -19.91
N ILE A 120 8.79 27.34 -18.85
CA ILE A 120 8.82 25.88 -18.72
C ILE A 120 7.40 25.36 -18.47
N THR A 121 7.01 24.35 -19.24
CA THR A 121 5.69 23.70 -19.20
C THR A 121 5.75 22.19 -19.12
N THR A 122 6.92 21.58 -19.32
CA THR A 122 7.08 20.12 -19.27
C THR A 122 8.11 19.70 -18.23
N ILE A 123 8.04 18.45 -17.79
CA ILE A 123 9.03 17.85 -16.89
C ILE A 123 10.41 17.80 -17.57
N ASP A 124 10.46 17.53 -18.88
CA ASP A 124 11.70 17.46 -19.66
C ASP A 124 12.39 18.83 -19.75
N GLU A 125 11.62 19.89 -19.99
CA GLU A 125 12.13 21.27 -19.95
C GLU A 125 12.63 21.66 -18.57
N LEU A 126 11.92 21.25 -17.51
CA LEU A 126 12.33 21.48 -16.13
C LEU A 126 13.65 20.78 -15.81
N GLU A 127 13.80 19.53 -16.24
CA GLU A 127 15.03 18.76 -16.07
C GLU A 127 16.21 19.40 -16.82
N ALA A 128 15.99 19.78 -18.08
CA ALA A 128 17.02 20.44 -18.88
C ALA A 128 17.46 21.77 -18.24
N ALA A 129 16.50 22.56 -17.74
CA ALA A 129 16.80 23.82 -17.04
C ALA A 129 17.56 23.58 -15.73
N ALA A 130 17.25 22.52 -14.97
CA ALA A 130 17.98 22.17 -13.77
C ALA A 130 19.40 21.66 -14.07
N LYS A 131 19.59 20.81 -15.10
CA LYS A 131 20.91 20.31 -15.55
C LYS A 131 21.84 21.43 -16.02
N THR A 132 21.28 22.43 -16.68
CA THR A 132 22.04 23.55 -17.26
C THR A 132 22.24 24.72 -16.30
N GLY A 133 21.77 24.62 -15.05
CA GLY A 133 21.91 25.69 -14.06
C GLY A 133 20.96 26.89 -14.29
N ARG A 134 20.00 26.77 -15.21
CA ARG A 134 19.09 27.86 -15.61
C ARG A 134 18.07 28.19 -14.53
N LEU A 135 17.74 27.26 -13.63
CA LEU A 135 16.82 27.52 -12.52
C LEU A 135 17.42 28.48 -11.48
N ARG A 136 18.75 28.57 -11.34
CA ARG A 136 19.42 29.55 -10.45
C ARG A 136 19.12 31.01 -10.78
N THR A 137 18.64 31.29 -11.98
CA THR A 137 18.20 32.64 -12.37
C THR A 137 16.92 33.08 -11.63
N LEU A 138 16.22 32.15 -10.98
CA LEU A 138 15.02 32.41 -10.22
C LEU A 138 15.33 32.81 -8.75
N PRO A 139 14.58 33.76 -8.17
CA PRO A 139 14.72 34.10 -6.76
C PRO A 139 14.52 32.88 -5.86
N LYS A 140 15.44 32.66 -4.92
CA LYS A 140 15.47 31.54 -3.95
C LYS A 140 15.82 30.15 -4.54
N PHE A 141 16.16 30.06 -5.82
CA PHE A 141 16.65 28.82 -6.41
C PHE A 141 18.18 28.79 -6.36
N GLN A 142 18.73 27.79 -5.70
CA GLN A 142 20.18 27.59 -5.58
C GLN A 142 20.58 26.25 -6.19
N ALA A 143 21.88 25.98 -6.27
CA ALA A 143 22.41 24.70 -6.76
C ALA A 143 21.77 23.49 -6.05
N LYS A 144 21.49 23.61 -4.75
CA LYS A 144 20.81 22.54 -3.99
C LYS A 144 19.35 22.32 -4.43
N THR A 145 18.65 23.39 -4.80
CA THR A 145 17.28 23.30 -5.33
C THR A 145 17.26 22.54 -6.66
N GLU A 146 18.23 22.81 -7.54
CA GLU A 146 18.36 22.09 -8.81
C GLU A 146 18.70 20.61 -8.60
N GLU A 147 19.64 20.31 -7.71
CA GLU A 147 19.98 18.94 -7.35
C GLU A 147 18.73 18.18 -6.82
N ASN A 148 17.96 18.82 -5.95
CA ASN A 148 16.72 18.24 -5.41
C ASN A 148 15.65 18.03 -6.50
N ILE A 149 15.48 19.00 -7.41
CA ILE A 149 14.55 18.88 -8.55
C ILE A 149 15.00 17.76 -9.48
N LEU A 150 16.29 17.64 -9.79
CA LEU A 150 16.83 16.55 -10.61
C LEU A 150 16.64 15.19 -9.94
N LYS A 151 16.89 15.09 -8.63
CA LYS A 151 16.60 13.87 -7.86
C LYS A 151 15.12 13.52 -7.92
N ALA A 152 14.24 14.50 -7.69
CA ALA A 152 12.78 14.33 -7.73
C ALA A 152 12.26 13.95 -9.12
N ILE A 153 12.79 14.52 -10.21
CA ILE A 153 12.46 14.13 -11.58
C ILE A 153 12.99 12.72 -11.87
N GLY A 154 14.19 12.39 -11.39
CA GLY A 154 14.73 11.04 -11.42
C GLY A 154 13.77 10.03 -10.80
N SER A 155 13.34 10.26 -9.55
CA SER A 155 12.35 9.43 -8.86
C SER A 155 11.01 9.40 -9.59
N LEU A 156 10.52 10.54 -10.12
CA LEU A 156 9.27 10.61 -10.88
C LEU A 156 9.33 9.79 -12.16
N ARG A 157 10.45 9.78 -12.88
CA ARG A 157 10.65 9.00 -14.10
C ARG A 157 10.97 7.53 -13.82
N GLN A 158 11.47 7.23 -12.64
CA GLN A 158 11.60 5.86 -12.14
C GLN A 158 10.26 5.29 -11.67
N ARG A 159 9.21 6.12 -11.50
CA ARG A 159 7.85 5.62 -11.32
C ARG A 159 7.51 4.72 -12.48
N THR A 160 7.13 3.51 -12.13
CA THR A 160 6.99 2.42 -13.10
C THR A 160 5.66 2.49 -13.84
N GLY A 161 4.77 3.41 -13.46
CA GLY A 161 3.37 3.43 -13.90
C GLY A 161 2.56 2.27 -13.34
N ARG A 162 3.09 1.58 -12.33
CA ARG A 162 2.45 0.43 -11.68
C ARG A 162 1.43 0.91 -10.65
N ALA A 163 0.36 0.14 -10.48
CA ALA A 163 -0.63 0.36 -9.44
C ALA A 163 -0.14 -0.18 -8.10
N LEU A 164 -0.62 0.39 -6.99
CA LEU A 164 -0.46 -0.24 -5.68
C LEU A 164 -1.28 -1.53 -5.63
N VAL A 165 -0.84 -2.49 -4.82
CA VAL A 165 -1.55 -3.77 -4.67
C VAL A 165 -3.00 -3.61 -4.21
N VAL A 166 -3.29 -2.60 -3.38
CA VAL A 166 -4.66 -2.29 -2.93
C VAL A 166 -5.58 -1.91 -4.09
N ASP A 167 -5.12 -1.00 -4.96
CA ASP A 167 -5.89 -0.54 -6.12
C ASP A 167 -6.10 -1.68 -7.11
N ALA A 168 -5.04 -2.46 -7.37
CA ALA A 168 -5.11 -3.60 -8.28
C ALA A 168 -6.05 -4.70 -7.78
N ARG A 169 -6.05 -4.98 -6.47
CA ARG A 169 -6.97 -5.94 -5.86
C ARG A 169 -8.42 -5.47 -5.90
N ALA A 170 -8.66 -4.18 -5.65
CA ALA A 170 -10.01 -3.60 -5.73
C ALA A 170 -10.57 -3.73 -7.16
N ALA A 171 -9.81 -3.29 -8.17
CA ALA A 171 -10.21 -3.43 -9.57
C ALA A 171 -10.42 -4.90 -9.99
N ALA A 172 -9.54 -5.80 -9.53
CA ALA A 172 -9.69 -7.23 -9.78
C ALA A 172 -10.96 -7.80 -9.12
N ALA A 173 -11.28 -7.38 -7.90
CA ALA A 173 -12.46 -7.83 -7.17
C ALA A 173 -13.76 -7.38 -7.85
N GLU A 174 -13.81 -6.15 -8.35
CA GLU A 174 -14.95 -5.64 -9.13
C GLU A 174 -15.15 -6.44 -10.42
N MET A 175 -14.07 -6.67 -11.18
CA MET A 175 -14.14 -7.48 -12.40
C MET A 175 -14.56 -8.92 -12.10
N VAL A 176 -14.02 -9.53 -11.05
CA VAL A 176 -14.40 -10.89 -10.62
C VAL A 176 -15.86 -10.95 -10.22
N ALA A 177 -16.37 -9.96 -9.48
CA ALA A 177 -17.78 -9.88 -9.10
C ALA A 177 -18.69 -9.78 -10.33
N TRP A 178 -18.33 -8.92 -11.30
CA TRP A 178 -19.03 -8.78 -12.56
C TRP A 178 -19.08 -10.08 -13.37
N LEU A 179 -17.95 -10.77 -13.52
CA LEU A 179 -17.88 -12.04 -14.24
C LEU A 179 -18.69 -13.15 -13.55
N ARG A 180 -18.70 -13.19 -12.21
CA ARG A 180 -19.53 -14.13 -11.44
C ARG A 180 -21.01 -13.86 -11.67
N GLU A 181 -21.45 -12.60 -11.63
CA GLU A 181 -22.85 -12.25 -11.86
C GLU A 181 -23.32 -12.61 -13.28
N ARG A 182 -22.44 -12.42 -14.29
CA ARG A 182 -22.84 -12.57 -15.70
C ARG A 182 -22.70 -13.98 -16.25
N CYS A 183 -21.70 -14.73 -15.79
CA CYS A 183 -21.33 -16.01 -16.37
C CYS A 183 -21.17 -17.14 -15.35
N ASP A 184 -21.06 -16.82 -14.06
CA ASP A 184 -20.83 -17.74 -12.94
C ASP A 184 -19.83 -18.88 -13.25
N PRO A 185 -18.58 -18.55 -13.65
CA PRO A 185 -17.61 -19.58 -14.00
C PRO A 185 -17.26 -20.43 -12.75
N PRO A 186 -17.20 -21.78 -12.86
CA PRO A 186 -16.99 -22.66 -11.70
C PRO A 186 -15.66 -22.40 -10.98
N GLN A 187 -14.63 -22.03 -11.73
CA GLN A 187 -13.28 -21.81 -11.23
C GLN A 187 -12.71 -20.53 -11.82
N MET A 188 -12.45 -19.54 -10.97
CA MET A 188 -11.88 -18.26 -11.35
C MET A 188 -10.98 -17.73 -10.24
N VAL A 189 -9.81 -17.24 -10.60
CA VAL A 189 -8.86 -16.68 -9.64
C VAL A 189 -8.07 -15.53 -10.26
N VAL A 190 -7.80 -14.52 -9.43
CA VAL A 190 -6.83 -13.47 -9.75
C VAL A 190 -5.44 -14.07 -9.55
N ALA A 191 -4.65 -14.13 -10.62
CA ALA A 191 -3.32 -14.72 -10.67
C ALA A 191 -2.24 -13.62 -10.66
N GLY A 192 -1.12 -13.87 -11.34
CA GLY A 192 -0.07 -12.89 -11.56
C GLY A 192 0.57 -12.36 -10.27
N SER A 193 1.08 -11.14 -10.38
CA SER A 193 1.75 -10.46 -9.27
C SER A 193 0.82 -10.11 -8.11
N VAL A 194 -0.49 -10.00 -8.37
CA VAL A 194 -1.53 -9.79 -7.34
C VAL A 194 -1.64 -11.01 -6.43
N ARG A 195 -1.70 -12.22 -7.00
CA ARG A 195 -1.76 -13.47 -6.22
C ARG A 195 -0.50 -13.71 -5.40
N ARG A 196 0.65 -13.24 -5.88
CA ARG A 196 1.92 -13.28 -5.14
C ARG A 196 2.09 -12.15 -4.14
N TRP A 197 1.13 -11.22 -4.03
CA TRP A 197 1.18 -10.09 -3.11
C TRP A 197 2.34 -9.11 -3.33
N ARG A 198 2.74 -8.91 -4.59
CA ARG A 198 3.75 -7.88 -4.92
C ARG A 198 3.23 -6.49 -4.54
N GLU A 199 4.08 -5.68 -3.91
CA GLU A 199 3.73 -4.33 -3.44
C GLU A 199 3.23 -3.38 -4.54
N THR A 200 3.75 -3.52 -5.76
CA THR A 200 3.29 -2.81 -6.95
C THR A 200 2.98 -3.79 -8.08
N ILE A 201 1.92 -3.49 -8.84
CA ILE A 201 1.30 -4.35 -9.84
C ILE A 201 1.36 -3.68 -11.22
N GLY A 202 1.74 -4.44 -12.24
CA GLY A 202 1.80 -3.93 -13.62
C GLY A 202 0.44 -4.10 -14.27
N ASP A 203 0.13 -5.35 -14.56
CA ASP A 203 -1.17 -5.85 -15.00
C ASP A 203 -1.75 -6.81 -13.95
N VAL A 204 -3.07 -6.98 -14.04
CA VAL A 204 -3.83 -7.96 -13.26
C VAL A 204 -4.19 -9.13 -14.18
N ASP A 205 -3.71 -10.33 -13.85
CA ASP A 205 -4.08 -11.55 -14.55
C ASP A 205 -5.31 -12.20 -13.88
N ILE A 206 -6.32 -12.56 -14.66
CA ILE A 206 -7.48 -13.35 -14.22
C ILE A 206 -7.50 -14.66 -15.02
N VAL A 207 -7.51 -15.78 -14.32
CA VAL A 207 -7.57 -17.12 -14.92
C VAL A 207 -8.91 -17.75 -14.60
N VAL A 208 -9.59 -18.22 -15.64
CA VAL A 208 -10.89 -18.89 -15.57
C VAL A 208 -10.78 -20.28 -16.20
N ALA A 209 -11.31 -21.29 -15.52
CA ALA A 209 -11.49 -22.62 -16.08
C ALA A 209 -12.92 -22.80 -16.57
N ALA A 210 -13.10 -23.01 -17.88
CA ALA A 210 -14.40 -23.20 -18.50
C ALA A 210 -14.28 -23.90 -19.85
N ASP A 211 -15.32 -24.66 -20.24
CA ASP A 211 -15.41 -25.29 -21.56
C ASP A 211 -15.77 -24.26 -22.66
N ALA A 212 -16.52 -23.22 -22.29
CA ALA A 212 -16.99 -22.18 -23.22
C ALA A 212 -16.41 -20.81 -22.85
N ALA A 213 -15.38 -20.38 -23.59
CA ALA A 213 -14.71 -19.10 -23.37
C ALA A 213 -15.48 -17.88 -23.91
N GLY A 214 -16.24 -18.04 -24.99
CA GLY A 214 -16.91 -16.94 -25.71
C GLY A 214 -17.77 -16.03 -24.82
N PRO A 215 -18.75 -16.55 -24.06
CA PRO A 215 -19.58 -15.74 -23.18
C PRO A 215 -18.79 -14.97 -22.11
N ILE A 216 -17.72 -15.58 -21.59
CA ILE A 216 -16.85 -14.98 -20.56
C ILE A 216 -16.03 -13.84 -21.17
N MET A 217 -15.46 -14.05 -22.36
CA MET A 217 -14.72 -13.02 -23.10
C MET A 217 -15.61 -11.82 -23.42
N GLU A 218 -16.87 -12.06 -23.82
CA GLU A 218 -17.85 -11.01 -24.07
C GLU A 218 -18.21 -10.22 -22.82
N ALA A 219 -18.48 -10.91 -21.71
CA ALA A 219 -18.78 -10.26 -20.44
C ALA A 219 -17.60 -9.42 -19.94
N PHE A 220 -16.36 -9.91 -20.09
CA PHE A 220 -15.14 -9.23 -19.66
C PHE A 220 -14.92 -7.91 -20.40
N VAL A 221 -15.01 -7.90 -21.73
CA VAL A 221 -14.80 -6.66 -22.51
C VAL A 221 -15.96 -5.67 -22.39
N ALA A 222 -17.14 -6.14 -21.95
CA ALA A 222 -18.33 -5.32 -21.74
C ALA A 222 -18.51 -4.88 -20.27
N ALA A 223 -17.54 -5.17 -19.40
CA ALA A 223 -17.65 -4.85 -17.98
C ALA A 223 -17.75 -3.34 -17.74
N PRO A 224 -18.62 -2.89 -16.80
CA PRO A 224 -18.62 -1.51 -16.34
C PRO A 224 -17.22 -1.12 -15.84
N GLY A 225 -16.74 0.07 -16.23
CA GLY A 225 -15.40 0.54 -15.88
C GLY A 225 -14.30 0.18 -16.89
N VAL A 226 -14.60 -0.62 -17.92
CA VAL A 226 -13.68 -0.78 -19.07
C VAL A 226 -13.65 0.50 -19.89
N GLU A 227 -12.50 1.18 -19.90
CA GLU A 227 -12.26 2.37 -20.70
C GLU A 227 -11.86 2.03 -22.13
N ARG A 228 -11.04 0.97 -22.29
CA ARG A 228 -10.47 0.58 -23.58
C ARG A 228 -10.19 -0.92 -23.65
N VAL A 229 -10.56 -1.54 -24.77
CA VAL A 229 -10.13 -2.90 -25.10
C VAL A 229 -8.79 -2.84 -25.84
N ILE A 230 -7.76 -3.48 -25.30
CA ILE A 230 -6.43 -3.57 -25.94
C ILE A 230 -6.42 -4.70 -26.97
N ALA A 231 -6.91 -5.87 -26.56
CA ALA A 231 -6.94 -7.06 -27.38
C ALA A 231 -8.16 -7.91 -27.01
N ARG A 232 -8.77 -8.54 -28.02
CA ARG A 232 -9.87 -9.48 -27.87
C ARG A 232 -9.59 -10.71 -28.72
N GLY A 233 -9.63 -11.88 -28.10
CA GLY A 233 -9.45 -13.17 -28.75
C GLY A 233 -10.33 -14.24 -28.11
N ASP A 234 -10.26 -15.45 -28.63
CA ASP A 234 -11.18 -16.53 -28.27
C ASP A 234 -10.97 -17.03 -26.83
N THR A 235 -9.71 -17.05 -26.36
CA THR A 235 -9.32 -17.55 -25.03
C THR A 235 -8.45 -16.57 -24.25
N ARG A 236 -8.19 -15.38 -24.81
CA ARG A 236 -7.46 -14.28 -24.17
C ARG A 236 -8.06 -12.94 -24.57
N SER A 237 -8.28 -12.08 -23.58
CA SER A 237 -8.59 -10.67 -23.81
C SER A 237 -7.84 -9.78 -22.83
N SER A 238 -7.61 -8.53 -23.20
CA SER A 238 -6.92 -7.52 -22.39
C SER A 238 -7.66 -6.19 -22.47
N VAL A 239 -7.94 -5.58 -21.32
CA VAL A 239 -8.66 -4.31 -21.20
C VAL A 239 -7.91 -3.35 -20.28
N VAL A 240 -8.18 -2.06 -20.44
CA VAL A 240 -7.79 -1.00 -19.51
C VAL A 240 -9.02 -0.54 -18.77
N VAL A 241 -8.92 -0.49 -17.44
CA VAL A 241 -9.94 0.06 -16.54
C VAL A 241 -9.47 1.39 -15.95
N GLU A 242 -10.26 1.94 -15.03
CA GLU A 242 -9.97 3.22 -14.37
C GLU A 242 -8.52 3.32 -13.87
N ARG A 243 -7.98 4.55 -13.89
CA ARG A 243 -6.58 4.87 -13.53
C ARG A 243 -5.53 4.23 -14.44
N GLY A 244 -5.94 3.70 -15.60
CA GLY A 244 -5.05 3.15 -16.62
C GLY A 244 -4.53 1.75 -16.31
N LEU A 245 -5.12 1.03 -15.34
CA LEU A 245 -4.72 -0.32 -14.96
C LEU A 245 -5.15 -1.33 -16.03
N GLN A 246 -4.23 -2.20 -16.44
CA GLN A 246 -4.52 -3.27 -17.39
C GLN A 246 -4.98 -4.54 -16.68
N LEU A 247 -6.09 -5.12 -17.14
CA LEU A 247 -6.59 -6.44 -16.75
C LEU A 247 -6.49 -7.39 -17.95
N ASP A 248 -5.87 -8.55 -17.73
CA ASP A 248 -5.73 -9.64 -18.69
C ASP A 248 -6.61 -10.83 -18.24
N LEU A 249 -7.48 -11.31 -19.14
CA LEU A 249 -8.29 -12.51 -18.91
C LEU A 249 -7.74 -13.68 -19.72
N ARG A 250 -7.65 -14.85 -19.08
CA ARG A 250 -7.31 -16.14 -19.68
C ARG A 250 -8.39 -17.16 -19.36
N VAL A 251 -8.91 -17.82 -20.39
CA VAL A 251 -9.79 -18.99 -20.22
C VAL A 251 -9.03 -20.24 -20.65
N VAL A 252 -9.00 -21.24 -19.77
CA VAL A 252 -8.37 -22.55 -20.00
C VAL A 252 -9.39 -23.68 -19.81
N PRO A 253 -9.16 -24.86 -20.41
CA PRO A 253 -9.97 -26.03 -20.11
C PRO A 253 -9.92 -26.37 -18.61
N PRO A 254 -11.02 -26.86 -17.99
CA PRO A 254 -11.03 -27.23 -16.57
C PRO A 254 -9.96 -28.26 -16.20
N ALA A 255 -9.62 -29.16 -17.12
CA ALA A 255 -8.58 -30.17 -16.92
C ALA A 255 -7.17 -29.56 -16.76
N SER A 256 -6.96 -28.33 -17.22
CA SER A 256 -5.66 -27.63 -17.21
C SER A 256 -5.55 -26.58 -16.12
N TYR A 257 -6.56 -26.44 -15.26
CA TYR A 257 -6.65 -25.33 -14.31
C TYR A 257 -5.41 -25.19 -13.41
N GLY A 258 -4.96 -26.28 -12.78
CA GLY A 258 -3.77 -26.30 -11.93
C GLY A 258 -2.49 -25.87 -12.63
N ALA A 259 -2.23 -26.40 -13.83
CA ALA A 259 -1.06 -26.01 -14.62
C ALA A 259 -1.12 -24.54 -15.07
N ALA A 260 -2.31 -24.06 -15.42
CA ALA A 260 -2.53 -22.65 -15.74
C ALA A 260 -2.27 -21.75 -14.52
N LEU A 261 -2.64 -22.18 -13.31
CA LEU A 261 -2.33 -21.43 -12.10
C LEU A 261 -0.84 -21.37 -11.83
N VAL A 262 -0.09 -22.45 -11.99
CA VAL A 262 1.39 -22.40 -11.90
C VAL A 262 1.93 -21.39 -12.91
N TYR A 263 1.48 -21.47 -14.16
CA TYR A 263 1.96 -20.62 -15.25
C TYR A 263 1.63 -19.13 -15.05
N PHE A 264 0.36 -18.77 -14.87
CA PHE A 264 -0.10 -17.39 -14.81
C PHE A 264 0.11 -16.75 -13.43
N THR A 265 0.27 -17.53 -12.36
CA THR A 265 0.75 -16.98 -11.08
C THR A 265 2.20 -16.56 -11.18
N GLY A 266 3.03 -17.33 -11.88
CA GLY A 266 4.47 -17.08 -11.99
C GLY A 266 5.16 -17.13 -10.62
N SER A 267 6.23 -16.37 -10.41
CA SER A 267 6.85 -15.40 -11.33
C SER A 267 7.45 -16.03 -12.60
N LYS A 268 7.89 -15.20 -13.55
CA LYS A 268 8.62 -15.68 -14.74
C LYS A 268 9.86 -16.48 -14.35
N ALA A 269 10.62 -16.02 -13.35
CA ALA A 269 11.85 -16.68 -12.89
C ALA A 269 11.52 -18.07 -12.32
N HIS A 270 10.54 -18.12 -11.41
CA HIS A 270 10.01 -19.36 -10.85
C HIS A 270 9.58 -20.36 -11.95
N ASN A 271 8.80 -19.91 -12.95
CA ASN A 271 8.38 -20.77 -14.06
C ASN A 271 9.53 -21.26 -14.94
N VAL A 272 10.58 -20.45 -15.14
CA VAL A 272 11.76 -20.87 -15.90
C VAL A 272 12.51 -21.96 -15.13
N HIS A 273 12.68 -21.78 -13.83
CA HIS A 273 13.35 -22.76 -12.98
C HIS A 273 12.56 -24.07 -12.89
N LEU A 274 11.24 -24.03 -12.60
CA LEU A 274 10.39 -25.23 -12.59
C LEU A 274 10.42 -25.99 -13.92
N ARG A 275 10.37 -25.29 -15.06
CA ARG A 275 10.51 -25.93 -16.38
C ARG A 275 11.88 -26.56 -16.58
N GLY A 276 12.94 -25.92 -16.12
CA GLY A 276 14.29 -26.50 -16.11
C GLY A 276 14.37 -27.79 -15.29
N LEU A 277 13.72 -27.83 -14.12
CA LEU A 277 13.63 -29.03 -13.28
C LEU A 277 12.83 -30.15 -13.97
N ALA A 278 11.69 -29.81 -14.57
CA ALA A 278 10.87 -30.75 -15.34
C ALA A 278 11.68 -31.38 -16.49
N LEU A 279 12.42 -30.57 -17.26
CA LEU A 279 13.24 -31.05 -18.37
C LEU A 279 14.34 -32.03 -17.91
N LYS A 280 14.99 -31.78 -16.77
CA LYS A 280 15.97 -32.72 -16.17
C LYS A 280 15.33 -34.09 -15.85
N LYS A 281 14.02 -34.11 -15.57
CA LYS A 281 13.22 -35.33 -15.34
C LYS A 281 12.58 -35.90 -16.62
N LYS A 282 12.95 -35.41 -17.81
CA LYS A 282 12.34 -35.75 -19.11
C LYS A 282 10.83 -35.45 -19.17
N LEU A 283 10.43 -34.37 -18.51
CA LEU A 283 9.06 -33.87 -18.49
C LEU A 283 8.96 -32.51 -19.21
N LEU A 284 7.79 -32.21 -19.74
CA LEU A 284 7.45 -30.91 -20.33
C LEU A 284 6.36 -30.26 -19.48
N LEU A 285 6.63 -29.07 -18.96
CA LEU A 285 5.66 -28.26 -18.21
C LEU A 285 5.27 -27.02 -19.02
N ASN A 286 3.97 -26.83 -19.24
CA ASN A 286 3.39 -25.66 -19.91
C ASN A 286 2.09 -25.22 -19.20
N GLU A 287 1.38 -24.25 -19.76
CA GLU A 287 0.12 -23.70 -19.22
C GLU A 287 -1.05 -24.69 -19.22
N TYR A 288 -0.93 -25.82 -19.91
CA TYR A 288 -1.98 -26.84 -20.05
C TYR A 288 -1.75 -28.07 -19.17
N GLY A 289 -0.49 -28.37 -18.82
CA GLY A 289 -0.17 -29.54 -18.03
C GLY A 289 1.32 -29.84 -17.89
N LEU A 290 1.60 -30.89 -17.15
CA LEU A 290 2.88 -31.58 -17.06
C LEU A 290 2.78 -32.90 -17.83
N TYR A 291 3.71 -33.12 -18.76
CA TYR A 291 3.70 -34.25 -19.69
C TYR A 291 5.01 -35.03 -19.63
N ARG A 292 4.95 -36.34 -19.84
CA ARG A 292 6.14 -37.16 -20.08
C ARG A 292 6.55 -37.03 -21.54
N VAL A 293 7.81 -36.69 -21.78
CA VAL A 293 8.36 -36.65 -23.14
C VAL A 293 8.59 -38.11 -23.61
N GLY A 294 7.95 -38.51 -24.71
CA GLY A 294 7.96 -39.86 -25.28
C GLY A 294 7.84 -39.85 -26.81
N GLU A 295 7.42 -40.96 -27.43
CA GLU A 295 7.26 -41.06 -28.90
C GLU A 295 6.03 -40.29 -29.44
N GLU A 296 5.01 -40.07 -28.60
CA GLU A 296 3.85 -39.28 -28.97
C GLU A 296 4.17 -37.78 -29.05
N LYS A 297 3.62 -37.12 -30.08
CA LYS A 297 3.94 -35.73 -30.45
C LYS A 297 3.62 -34.70 -29.36
N ASP A 298 2.63 -34.99 -28.52
CA ASP A 298 2.13 -34.10 -27.46
C ASP A 298 2.51 -34.57 -26.03
N GLY A 299 3.15 -35.75 -25.91
CA GLY A 299 3.53 -36.36 -24.63
C GLY A 299 2.34 -36.93 -23.82
N THR A 300 2.63 -37.85 -22.90
CA THR A 300 1.60 -38.45 -22.04
C THR A 300 1.32 -37.53 -20.83
N PRO A 301 0.07 -37.13 -20.56
CA PRO A 301 -0.24 -36.24 -19.43
C PRO A 301 0.03 -36.92 -18.09
N ILE A 302 0.61 -36.16 -17.14
CA ILE A 302 0.96 -36.62 -15.79
C ILE A 302 0.11 -35.90 -14.75
N ALA A 303 0.08 -34.57 -14.80
CA ALA A 303 -0.64 -33.73 -13.85
C ALA A 303 -1.02 -32.40 -14.50
N SER A 304 -2.19 -31.86 -14.15
CA SER A 304 -2.70 -30.61 -14.74
C SER A 304 -3.85 -29.97 -13.98
N ARG A 305 -4.60 -30.75 -13.19
CA ARG A 305 -5.88 -30.34 -12.58
C ARG A 305 -5.72 -29.38 -11.40
N THR A 306 -4.78 -29.64 -10.50
CA THR A 306 -4.49 -28.80 -9.32
C THR A 306 -3.02 -28.36 -9.34
N GLU A 307 -2.68 -27.28 -8.64
CA GLU A 307 -1.27 -26.87 -8.54
C GLU A 307 -0.48 -27.93 -7.78
N GLU A 308 -1.06 -28.44 -6.69
CA GLU A 308 -0.52 -29.45 -5.80
C GLU A 308 -0.15 -30.73 -6.57
N ASP A 309 -1.01 -31.21 -7.47
CA ASP A 309 -0.70 -32.38 -8.30
C ASP A 309 0.51 -32.13 -9.22
N VAL A 310 0.65 -30.90 -9.75
CA VAL A 310 1.78 -30.53 -10.62
C VAL A 310 3.09 -30.51 -9.82
N TYR A 311 3.11 -29.89 -8.64
CA TYR A 311 4.28 -29.90 -7.75
C TYR A 311 4.62 -31.33 -7.27
N ALA A 312 3.62 -32.09 -6.83
CA ALA A 312 3.80 -33.46 -6.38
C ALA A 312 4.36 -34.37 -7.50
N ALA A 313 3.89 -34.21 -8.73
CA ALA A 313 4.42 -34.95 -9.88
C ALA A 313 5.87 -34.56 -10.26
N LEU A 314 6.32 -33.36 -9.88
CA LEU A 314 7.72 -32.94 -9.95
C LEU A 314 8.55 -33.47 -8.76
N GLY A 315 7.90 -34.04 -7.74
CA GLY A 315 8.52 -34.60 -6.53
C GLY A 315 9.00 -33.51 -5.58
N MET A 316 8.12 -32.53 -5.29
CA MET A 316 8.36 -31.40 -4.40
C MET A 316 7.07 -30.97 -3.73
N ASP A 317 7.18 -30.20 -2.64
CA ASP A 317 6.03 -29.60 -1.98
C ASP A 317 5.36 -28.52 -2.84
N TRP A 318 4.06 -28.29 -2.60
CA TRP A 318 3.37 -27.15 -3.18
C TRP A 318 3.93 -25.84 -2.61
N ILE A 319 4.27 -24.92 -3.51
CA ILE A 319 4.89 -23.65 -3.14
C ILE A 319 3.82 -22.58 -3.08
N ALA A 320 3.65 -21.95 -1.91
CA ALA A 320 2.74 -20.82 -1.73
C ALA A 320 3.06 -19.68 -2.73
N PRO A 321 2.05 -19.05 -3.38
CA PRO A 321 2.25 -18.00 -4.37
C PRO A 321 3.20 -16.88 -3.94
N GLU A 322 3.16 -16.49 -2.67
CA GLU A 322 3.99 -15.44 -2.07
C GLU A 322 5.49 -15.72 -2.18
N LEU A 323 5.89 -17.00 -2.21
CA LEU A 323 7.30 -17.40 -2.27
C LEU A 323 7.84 -17.50 -3.70
N ARG A 324 6.99 -17.49 -4.73
CA ARG A 324 7.33 -17.82 -6.12
C ARG A 324 8.10 -16.70 -6.85
N GLU A 325 9.27 -16.34 -6.34
CA GLU A 325 10.13 -15.26 -6.82
C GLU A 325 11.55 -15.73 -7.20
N ASP A 326 11.81 -17.05 -7.23
CA ASP A 326 13.12 -17.66 -7.51
C ASP A 326 14.22 -17.18 -6.55
N ARG A 327 13.94 -17.33 -5.25
CA ARG A 327 14.79 -16.90 -4.12
C ARG A 327 15.11 -18.05 -3.16
N GLY A 328 15.13 -19.28 -3.68
CA GLY A 328 15.41 -20.50 -2.93
C GLY A 328 14.19 -21.35 -2.59
N GLU A 329 12.97 -20.94 -2.99
CA GLU A 329 11.73 -21.66 -2.69
C GLU A 329 11.65 -23.01 -3.38
N ILE A 330 12.25 -23.12 -4.57
CA ILE A 330 12.26 -24.36 -5.36
C ILE A 330 13.18 -25.39 -4.71
N GLU A 331 14.37 -24.99 -4.28
CA GLU A 331 15.31 -25.85 -3.55
C GLU A 331 14.69 -26.33 -2.24
N ALA A 332 14.10 -25.43 -1.46
CA ALA A 332 13.42 -25.78 -0.21
C ALA A 332 12.25 -26.75 -0.45
N ALA A 333 11.46 -26.55 -1.51
CA ALA A 333 10.35 -27.45 -1.85
C ALA A 333 10.81 -28.85 -2.30
N VAL A 334 11.94 -28.95 -3.01
CA VAL A 334 12.54 -30.26 -3.36
C VAL A 334 13.09 -30.96 -2.12
N ALA A 335 13.66 -30.19 -1.19
CA ALA A 335 14.20 -30.72 0.06
C ALA A 335 13.12 -31.03 1.11
N HIS A 336 11.87 -30.63 0.87
CA HIS A 336 10.78 -30.66 1.84
C HIS A 336 11.06 -29.84 3.11
N GLU A 337 11.66 -28.66 2.91
CA GLU A 337 12.12 -27.72 3.94
C GLU A 337 11.44 -26.34 3.81
N LEU A 338 10.30 -26.25 3.12
CA LEU A 338 9.52 -25.01 3.10
C LEU A 338 9.05 -24.65 4.53
N PRO A 339 9.09 -23.37 4.91
CA PRO A 339 8.61 -22.95 6.22
C PRO A 339 7.08 -22.96 6.28
N ASP A 340 6.55 -23.23 7.47
CA ASP A 340 5.15 -22.96 7.81
C ASP A 340 4.94 -21.45 7.96
N LEU A 341 4.44 -20.84 6.88
CA LEU A 341 4.27 -19.39 6.79
C LEU A 341 3.20 -18.88 7.74
N VAL A 342 3.46 -17.73 8.38
CA VAL A 342 2.49 -17.03 9.23
C VAL A 342 1.18 -16.77 8.47
N GLU A 343 0.05 -16.97 9.13
CA GLU A 343 -1.28 -16.69 8.58
C GLU A 343 -1.92 -15.49 9.26
N LEU A 344 -2.91 -14.87 8.58
CA LEU A 344 -3.67 -13.76 9.18
C LEU A 344 -4.38 -14.19 10.47
N GLY A 345 -4.81 -15.46 10.55
CA GLY A 345 -5.44 -16.04 11.74
C GLY A 345 -4.48 -16.26 12.91
N ASP A 346 -3.15 -16.22 12.70
CA ASP A 346 -2.18 -16.29 13.79
C ASP A 346 -2.03 -14.96 14.54
N ILE A 347 -2.48 -13.85 13.95
CA ILE A 347 -2.34 -12.51 14.51
C ILE A 347 -3.31 -12.32 15.68
N ARG A 348 -2.77 -12.07 16.87
CA ARG A 348 -3.52 -11.89 18.11
C ARG A 348 -3.73 -10.42 18.48
N GLY A 349 -3.10 -9.49 17.77
CA GLY A 349 -3.36 -8.07 17.91
C GLY A 349 -2.48 -7.18 17.05
N ASP A 350 -2.92 -5.94 16.90
CA ASP A 350 -2.18 -4.88 16.21
C ASP A 350 -1.31 -4.10 17.20
N LEU A 351 -0.06 -3.81 16.85
CA LEU A 351 0.89 -3.13 17.72
C LEU A 351 1.28 -1.72 17.22
N HIS A 352 0.61 -1.20 16.19
CA HIS A 352 0.75 0.18 15.74
C HIS A 352 -0.55 0.69 15.10
N ALA A 353 -1.29 1.49 15.86
CA ALA A 353 -2.52 2.15 15.42
C ALA A 353 -2.72 3.49 16.13
N HIS A 354 -3.45 4.40 15.50
CA HIS A 354 -3.61 5.80 15.88
C HIS A 354 -5.08 6.09 16.25
N THR A 355 -5.28 7.15 17.03
CA THR A 355 -6.60 7.61 17.43
C THR A 355 -6.77 9.11 17.23
N SER A 356 -7.97 9.60 17.48
CA SER A 356 -8.29 11.04 17.54
C SER A 356 -7.51 11.84 18.58
N TRP A 357 -6.70 11.19 19.43
CA TRP A 357 -5.73 11.87 20.28
C TRP A 357 -4.55 12.47 19.51
N SER A 358 -4.23 11.96 18.33
CA SER A 358 -3.25 12.55 17.42
C SER A 358 -3.90 12.90 16.08
N ASP A 359 -3.62 12.12 15.05
CA ASP A 359 -4.06 12.29 13.67
C ASP A 359 -4.97 11.16 13.16
N GLY A 360 -5.29 10.19 14.01
CA GLY A 360 -6.37 9.25 13.75
C GLY A 360 -7.74 9.92 13.76
N ARG A 361 -8.72 9.30 13.09
CA ARG A 361 -10.11 9.73 13.02
C ARG A 361 -10.91 9.26 14.22
N ASP A 362 -10.75 7.99 14.57
CA ASP A 362 -11.65 7.29 15.49
C ASP A 362 -11.13 7.32 16.94
N THR A 363 -12.03 7.14 17.91
CA THR A 363 -11.72 7.18 19.34
C THR A 363 -11.03 5.90 19.83
N VAL A 364 -10.44 5.95 21.04
CA VAL A 364 -9.87 4.76 21.71
C VAL A 364 -10.90 3.63 21.79
N ALA A 365 -12.15 3.97 22.15
CA ALA A 365 -13.22 2.99 22.29
C ALA A 365 -13.60 2.34 20.96
N GLU A 366 -13.70 3.11 19.88
CA GLU A 366 -14.06 2.60 18.55
C GLU A 366 -12.97 1.68 17.98
N MET A 367 -11.70 2.11 18.08
CA MET A 367 -10.55 1.30 17.65
C MET A 367 -10.47 -0.02 18.44
N ALA A 368 -10.65 0.03 19.76
CA ALA A 368 -10.64 -1.15 20.62
C ALA A 368 -11.78 -2.13 20.31
N GLU A 369 -13.00 -1.63 20.10
CA GLU A 369 -14.15 -2.47 19.75
C GLU A 369 -13.99 -3.11 18.37
N ARG A 370 -13.46 -2.37 17.38
CA ARG A 370 -13.17 -2.91 16.05
C ARG A 370 -12.13 -4.01 16.12
N ALA A 371 -11.01 -3.78 16.83
CA ALA A 371 -9.95 -4.76 17.02
C ALA A 371 -10.47 -6.03 17.73
N ARG A 372 -11.25 -5.88 18.81
CA ARG A 372 -11.91 -7.00 19.49
C ARG A 372 -12.86 -7.76 18.56
N GLY A 373 -13.61 -7.05 17.72
CA GLY A 373 -14.50 -7.64 16.70
C GLY A 373 -13.78 -8.44 15.62
N LYS A 374 -12.48 -8.18 15.39
CA LYS A 374 -11.61 -8.99 14.52
C LYS A 374 -11.09 -10.27 15.21
N GLY A 375 -11.39 -10.48 16.49
CA GLY A 375 -10.91 -11.61 17.28
C GLY A 375 -9.54 -11.38 17.94
N TYR A 376 -9.02 -10.14 17.91
CA TYR A 376 -7.77 -9.83 18.61
C TYR A 376 -7.94 -9.89 20.13
N GLU A 377 -6.85 -10.20 20.81
CA GLU A 377 -6.70 -10.13 22.27
C GLU A 377 -6.25 -8.76 22.73
N TYR A 378 -5.55 -8.02 21.86
CA TYR A 378 -5.04 -6.70 22.16
C TYR A 378 -4.93 -5.78 20.95
N ILE A 379 -4.79 -4.49 21.25
CA ILE A 379 -4.35 -3.46 20.30
C ILE A 379 -3.42 -2.49 21.04
N ALA A 380 -2.30 -2.08 20.43
CA ALA A 380 -1.51 -0.96 20.92
C ALA A 380 -1.95 0.32 20.22
N LEU A 381 -2.28 1.35 21.01
CA LEU A 381 -2.58 2.68 20.48
C LEU A 381 -1.36 3.56 20.67
N THR A 382 -0.70 3.88 19.57
CA THR A 382 0.65 4.46 19.48
C THR A 382 0.62 5.86 18.89
N ASP A 383 -0.32 6.70 19.33
CA ASP A 383 -0.41 8.10 18.90
C ASP A 383 0.94 8.85 18.93
N HIS A 384 1.09 9.76 17.98
CA HIS A 384 2.33 10.50 17.74
C HIS A 384 2.79 11.41 18.89
N SER A 385 4.10 11.58 18.97
CA SER A 385 4.76 12.57 19.81
C SER A 385 4.70 14.01 19.27
N VAL A 386 5.12 14.99 20.06
CA VAL A 386 4.88 16.44 19.85
C VAL A 386 5.58 17.03 18.62
N ALA A 387 6.72 16.49 18.18
CA ALA A 387 7.55 17.08 17.12
C ALA A 387 6.85 17.20 15.75
N LEU A 388 5.87 16.34 15.48
CA LEU A 388 5.05 16.42 14.28
C LEU A 388 4.03 17.56 14.43
N GLY A 389 4.43 18.78 14.08
CA GLY A 389 3.58 19.98 14.20
C GLY A 389 2.23 19.90 13.44
N MET A 390 2.03 18.90 12.59
CA MET A 390 0.78 18.64 11.88
C MET A 390 -0.16 17.65 12.59
N THR A 391 0.30 16.84 13.55
CA THR A 391 -0.43 15.66 14.05
C THR A 391 -1.08 15.81 15.43
N LYS A 392 -1.26 17.03 15.96
CA LYS A 392 -1.74 17.23 17.35
C LYS A 392 -1.00 16.30 18.34
N GLY A 393 0.32 16.20 18.28
CA GLY A 393 1.09 15.29 19.13
C GLY A 393 0.83 15.45 20.65
N LEU A 394 1.07 14.38 21.39
CA LEU A 394 0.67 14.27 22.81
C LEU A 394 1.65 14.99 23.76
N THR A 395 1.19 16.02 24.47
CA THR A 395 1.91 16.58 25.63
C THR A 395 1.71 15.69 26.86
N GLU A 396 2.52 15.86 27.92
CA GLU A 396 2.39 15.07 29.16
C GLU A 396 0.95 15.02 29.71
N ASP A 397 0.29 16.18 29.83
CA ASP A 397 -1.08 16.25 30.34
C ASP A 397 -2.06 15.49 29.45
N ARG A 398 -1.84 15.50 28.13
CA ARG A 398 -2.67 14.76 27.18
C ARG A 398 -2.40 13.26 27.21
N ILE A 399 -1.14 12.85 27.43
CA ILE A 399 -0.79 11.43 27.67
C ILE A 399 -1.56 10.93 28.89
N ARG A 400 -1.54 11.69 30.01
CA ARG A 400 -2.26 11.31 31.24
C ARG A 400 -3.77 11.19 30.98
N ALA A 401 -4.36 12.15 30.28
CA ALA A 401 -5.78 12.13 29.94
C ALA A 401 -6.16 10.93 29.06
N ARG A 402 -5.40 10.66 27.99
CA ARG A 402 -5.61 9.50 27.13
C ARG A 402 -5.47 8.19 27.90
N ASN A 403 -4.47 8.08 28.78
CA ASN A 403 -4.26 6.86 29.56
C ASN A 403 -5.45 6.59 30.52
N VAL A 404 -6.08 7.63 31.08
CA VAL A 404 -7.32 7.46 31.86
C VAL A 404 -8.46 6.90 31.02
N GLU A 405 -8.61 7.37 29.77
CA GLU A 405 -9.58 6.82 28.82
C GLU A 405 -9.29 5.36 28.47
N ILE A 406 -8.03 5.04 28.14
CA ILE A 406 -7.59 3.67 27.85
C ILE A 406 -7.88 2.73 29.03
N GLU A 407 -7.59 3.16 30.27
CA GLU A 407 -7.89 2.36 31.45
C GLU A 407 -9.40 2.14 31.66
N ALA A 408 -10.24 3.11 31.32
CA ALA A 408 -11.69 2.93 31.35
C ALA A 408 -12.16 1.93 30.28
N VAL A 409 -11.60 1.99 29.08
CA VAL A 409 -11.87 1.02 28.00
C VAL A 409 -11.40 -0.38 28.39
N ASN A 410 -10.20 -0.53 28.97
CA ASN A 410 -9.67 -1.81 29.44
C ASN A 410 -10.57 -2.47 30.50
N ARG A 411 -11.10 -1.70 31.46
CA ARG A 411 -12.07 -2.23 32.44
C ARG A 411 -13.35 -2.73 31.79
N ARG A 412 -13.80 -2.07 30.71
CA ARG A 412 -15.04 -2.39 30.01
C ARG A 412 -14.91 -3.58 29.06
N LEU A 413 -13.74 -3.73 28.42
CA LEU A 413 -13.53 -4.71 27.34
C LEU A 413 -12.77 -5.97 27.77
N ALA A 414 -12.39 -6.10 29.04
CA ALA A 414 -11.73 -7.29 29.56
C ALA A 414 -12.46 -8.59 29.11
N PRO A 415 -11.73 -9.63 28.66
CA PRO A 415 -10.27 -9.78 28.75
C PRO A 415 -9.47 -9.11 27.62
N PHE A 416 -10.11 -8.45 26.64
CA PHE A 416 -9.39 -7.67 25.62
C PHE A 416 -8.64 -6.51 26.27
N ARG A 417 -7.44 -6.19 25.74
CA ARG A 417 -6.60 -5.11 26.30
C ARG A 417 -6.09 -4.16 25.23
N VAL A 418 -6.35 -2.88 25.43
CA VAL A 418 -5.65 -1.77 24.81
C VAL A 418 -4.33 -1.55 25.55
N LEU A 419 -3.21 -1.69 24.84
CA LEU A 419 -1.87 -1.38 25.33
C LEU A 419 -1.60 0.12 25.18
N ILE A 420 -1.11 0.74 26.24
CA ILE A 420 -0.78 2.16 26.24
C ILE A 420 0.53 2.37 25.46
N GLY A 421 0.44 2.88 24.23
CA GLY A 421 1.60 3.02 23.35
C GLY A 421 1.94 4.45 22.96
N SER A 422 3.08 4.64 22.31
CA SER A 422 3.40 5.85 21.54
C SER A 422 4.36 5.56 20.41
N GLU A 423 4.11 6.17 19.26
CA GLU A 423 5.10 6.34 18.21
C GLU A 423 5.87 7.65 18.47
N THR A 424 7.12 7.50 18.91
CA THR A 424 8.00 8.63 19.22
C THR A 424 8.88 8.98 18.02
N ASP A 425 8.90 10.26 17.64
CA ASP A 425 9.81 10.72 16.58
C ASP A 425 11.27 10.60 17.03
N ILE A 426 12.11 10.05 16.17
CA ILE A 426 13.56 10.11 16.30
C ILE A 426 13.97 11.44 15.69
N ARG A 427 14.27 12.48 16.47
CA ARG A 427 14.58 13.83 15.95
C ARG A 427 15.82 13.82 15.05
N ALA A 428 15.99 14.86 14.22
CA ALA A 428 17.15 15.01 13.33
C ALA A 428 18.52 14.96 14.04
N SER A 429 18.53 15.25 15.35
CA SER A 429 19.71 15.16 16.22
C SER A 429 20.05 13.73 16.70
N GLY A 430 19.20 12.74 16.44
CA GLY A 430 19.33 11.37 16.97
C GLY A 430 18.65 11.13 18.31
N LYS A 431 18.11 12.18 18.97
CA LYS A 431 17.37 12.04 20.23
C LYS A 431 15.92 11.65 19.97
N LEU A 432 15.35 10.83 20.86
CA LEU A 432 13.91 10.61 20.91
C LEU A 432 13.17 11.90 21.29
N ASP A 433 11.91 11.99 20.87
CA ASP A 433 11.10 13.18 21.11
C ASP A 433 10.67 13.32 22.58
N TYR A 434 10.54 12.19 23.27
CA TYR A 434 10.26 12.10 24.70
C TYR A 434 11.51 11.76 25.52
N ASP A 435 11.53 12.23 26.77
CA ASP A 435 12.53 11.84 27.76
C ASP A 435 12.15 10.51 28.45
N ASP A 436 13.09 9.91 29.19
CA ASP A 436 12.90 8.63 29.88
C ASP A 436 11.70 8.62 30.83
N ARG A 437 11.39 9.78 31.43
CA ARG A 437 10.26 9.93 32.35
C ARG A 437 8.92 9.77 31.61
N LEU A 438 8.77 10.42 30.46
CA LEU A 438 7.58 10.27 29.62
C LEU A 438 7.53 8.90 28.93
N LEU A 439 8.66 8.40 28.44
CA LEU A 439 8.75 7.05 27.85
C LEU A 439 8.35 5.95 28.85
N GLY A 440 8.62 6.15 30.14
CA GLY A 440 8.19 5.26 31.21
C GLY A 440 6.68 5.18 31.44
N MET A 441 5.88 6.02 30.77
CA MET A 441 4.41 5.99 30.84
C MET A 441 3.76 5.06 29.81
N PHE A 442 4.54 4.47 28.89
CA PHE A 442 4.05 3.61 27.82
C PHE A 442 4.46 2.14 28.04
N GLU A 443 3.55 1.22 27.70
CA GLU A 443 3.79 -0.23 27.61
C GLU A 443 4.48 -0.60 26.29
N VAL A 444 4.22 0.16 25.21
CA VAL A 444 4.81 -0.02 23.88
C VAL A 444 5.36 1.30 23.36
N VAL A 445 6.64 1.34 23.01
CA VAL A 445 7.25 2.49 22.33
C VAL A 445 7.76 2.03 20.97
N THR A 446 7.17 2.58 19.93
CA THR A 446 7.71 2.51 18.58
C THR A 446 8.48 3.80 18.28
N ALA A 447 9.55 3.72 17.49
CA ALA A 447 10.34 4.87 17.13
C ALA A 447 10.53 4.96 15.62
N SER A 448 10.40 6.16 15.06
CA SER A 448 10.44 6.35 13.61
C SER A 448 10.95 7.73 13.20
N VAL A 449 11.35 7.85 11.95
CA VAL A 449 11.84 9.08 11.34
C VAL A 449 10.72 9.71 10.53
N HIS A 450 10.30 10.94 10.87
CA HIS A 450 9.29 11.68 10.09
C HIS A 450 9.81 12.97 9.44
N SER A 451 11.08 13.28 9.64
CA SER A 451 11.66 14.55 9.21
C SER A 451 13.10 14.39 8.78
N SER A 452 13.59 15.37 8.01
CA SER A 452 14.99 15.42 7.55
C SER A 452 15.40 14.18 6.73
N PHE A 453 14.51 13.69 5.84
CA PHE A 453 14.73 12.50 5.01
C PHE A 453 15.94 12.59 4.07
N ALA A 454 16.47 13.79 3.82
CA ALA A 454 17.62 14.04 2.96
C ALA A 454 18.99 14.01 3.71
N GLN A 455 19.03 13.55 4.97
CA GLN A 455 20.30 13.36 5.67
C GLN A 455 21.20 12.34 4.96
N ALA A 456 22.52 12.51 5.11
CA ALA A 456 23.48 11.56 4.57
C ALA A 456 23.32 10.16 5.20
N ARG A 457 23.66 9.12 4.44
CA ARG A 457 23.46 7.71 4.81
C ARG A 457 23.99 7.37 6.20
N ASP A 458 25.20 7.82 6.53
CA ASP A 458 25.84 7.54 7.81
C ASP A 458 25.16 8.27 8.98
N VAL A 459 24.67 9.50 8.75
CA VAL A 459 23.93 10.30 9.72
C VAL A 459 22.57 9.68 10.01
N MET A 460 21.81 9.31 8.97
CA MET A 460 20.51 8.65 9.11
C MET A 460 20.64 7.30 9.81
N THR A 461 21.66 6.52 9.45
CA THR A 461 21.94 5.24 10.10
C THR A 461 22.23 5.43 11.59
N LYS A 462 23.14 6.32 11.97
CA LYS A 462 23.46 6.60 13.38
C LYS A 462 22.24 7.09 14.17
N ARG A 463 21.38 7.91 13.53
CA ARG A 463 20.12 8.39 14.11
C ARG A 463 19.20 7.24 14.49
N ILE A 464 18.97 6.29 13.58
CA ILE A 464 18.12 5.12 13.84
C ILE A 464 18.77 4.18 14.86
N LEU A 465 20.06 3.88 14.72
CA LEU A 465 20.79 3.03 15.65
C LEU A 465 20.76 3.57 17.09
N GLY A 466 20.92 4.88 17.27
CA GLY A 466 20.83 5.52 18.59
C GLY A 466 19.47 5.33 19.25
N ALA A 467 18.38 5.36 18.49
CA ALA A 467 17.05 5.06 19.01
C ALA A 467 16.91 3.58 19.42
N MET A 468 17.50 2.66 18.66
CA MET A 468 17.44 1.21 18.94
C MET A 468 18.15 0.80 20.23
N GLU A 469 19.21 1.52 20.60
CA GLU A 469 19.95 1.30 21.86
C GLU A 469 19.15 1.75 23.10
N HIS A 470 18.09 2.54 22.93
CA HIS A 470 17.28 2.99 24.05
C HIS A 470 16.44 1.84 24.63
N PRO A 471 16.50 1.58 25.96
CA PRO A 471 15.89 0.38 26.56
C PRO A 471 14.36 0.36 26.46
N ARG A 472 13.73 1.54 26.32
CA ARG A 472 12.27 1.63 26.14
C ARG A 472 11.80 1.40 24.72
N VAL A 473 12.65 1.53 23.68
CA VAL A 473 12.19 1.41 22.28
C VAL A 473 11.99 -0.07 21.94
N ASN A 474 10.74 -0.47 21.70
CA ASN A 474 10.37 -1.85 21.41
C ASN A 474 10.51 -2.20 19.93
N ALA A 475 10.19 -1.27 19.03
CA ALA A 475 10.26 -1.46 17.59
C ALA A 475 10.68 -0.19 16.83
N ILE A 476 11.25 -0.37 15.63
CA ILE A 476 11.40 0.70 14.65
C ILE A 476 10.25 0.61 13.65
N SER A 477 9.41 1.64 13.61
CA SER A 477 8.28 1.73 12.68
C SER A 477 8.71 2.23 11.31
N HIS A 478 8.14 1.63 10.25
CA HIS A 478 8.40 1.88 8.83
C HIS A 478 9.86 2.34 8.60
N PRO A 479 10.83 1.40 8.72
CA PRO A 479 12.26 1.69 8.92
C PRO A 479 12.97 2.38 7.76
N THR A 480 12.33 2.52 6.60
CA THR A 480 12.90 3.19 5.42
C THR A 480 12.19 4.50 5.11
N GLY A 481 11.02 4.72 5.71
CA GLY A 481 10.18 5.91 5.49
C GLY A 481 9.68 6.05 4.05
N ARG A 482 9.76 4.99 3.24
CA ARG A 482 9.28 5.00 1.86
C ARG A 482 7.77 5.21 1.79
N LEU A 483 7.32 5.77 0.67
CA LEU A 483 5.94 5.76 0.23
C LEU A 483 5.94 5.30 -1.23
N LEU A 484 5.37 4.13 -1.50
CA LEU A 484 5.32 3.50 -2.82
C LEU A 484 4.78 4.49 -3.86
N GLU A 485 5.50 4.59 -4.98
CA GLU A 485 5.20 5.52 -6.10
C GLU A 485 5.11 7.01 -5.70
N LYS A 486 5.49 7.40 -4.48
CA LYS A 486 5.44 8.80 -3.98
C LYS A 486 6.79 9.31 -3.46
N ARG A 487 7.47 8.52 -2.63
CA ARG A 487 8.73 8.87 -1.93
C ARG A 487 9.62 7.64 -1.79
N ASP A 488 10.83 7.71 -2.34
CA ASP A 488 11.83 6.65 -2.14
C ASP A 488 12.23 6.53 -0.67
N ALA A 489 12.78 5.37 -0.30
CA ALA A 489 13.45 5.19 0.99
C ALA A 489 14.50 6.28 1.20
N TYR A 490 14.63 6.78 2.43
CA TYR A 490 15.77 7.63 2.76
C TYR A 490 17.08 6.82 2.71
N GLU A 491 18.20 7.50 2.52
CA GLU A 491 19.52 6.85 2.48
C GLU A 491 19.84 6.28 3.87
N VAL A 492 19.75 4.96 4.04
CA VAL A 492 20.04 4.26 5.30
C VAL A 492 20.83 2.99 5.04
N ASP A 493 21.76 2.65 5.95
CA ASP A 493 22.37 1.32 5.99
C ASP A 493 21.41 0.33 6.67
N LEU A 494 20.54 -0.27 5.85
CA LEU A 494 19.51 -1.18 6.35
C LEU A 494 20.09 -2.47 6.93
N GLU A 495 21.24 -2.96 6.44
CA GLU A 495 21.92 -4.12 7.04
C GLU A 495 22.38 -3.78 8.47
N ALA A 496 22.95 -2.58 8.69
CA ALA A 496 23.34 -2.16 10.03
C ALA A 496 22.13 -2.05 10.98
N VAL A 497 20.99 -1.57 10.49
CA VAL A 497 19.73 -1.52 11.27
C VAL A 497 19.23 -2.94 11.58
N ILE A 498 19.25 -3.86 10.61
CA ILE A 498 18.86 -5.26 10.81
C ILE A 498 19.75 -5.96 11.86
N GLN A 499 21.08 -5.79 11.77
CA GLN A 499 22.00 -6.36 12.76
C GLN A 499 21.79 -5.76 14.16
N ALA A 500 21.47 -4.47 14.23
CA ALA A 500 21.16 -3.83 15.50
C ALA A 500 19.87 -4.36 16.12
N ALA A 501 18.85 -4.70 15.31
CA ALA A 501 17.58 -5.24 15.79
C ALA A 501 17.80 -6.52 16.62
N VAL A 502 18.69 -7.40 16.16
CA VAL A 502 19.10 -8.60 16.89
C VAL A 502 19.81 -8.25 18.21
N ARG A 503 20.84 -7.39 18.13
CA ARG A 503 21.65 -6.99 19.29
C ARG A 503 20.82 -6.35 20.39
N THR A 504 19.96 -5.40 20.02
CA THR A 504 19.18 -4.58 20.96
C THR A 504 17.82 -5.20 21.28
N LYS A 505 17.47 -6.31 20.63
CA LYS A 505 16.14 -6.95 20.67
C LYS A 505 15.01 -6.00 20.25
N THR A 506 15.32 -5.00 19.43
CA THR A 506 14.31 -4.12 18.82
C THR A 506 13.67 -4.86 17.66
N ARG A 507 12.34 -4.78 17.53
CA ARG A 507 11.62 -5.40 16.42
C ARG A 507 11.65 -4.50 15.20
N LEU A 508 11.58 -5.09 14.02
CA LEU A 508 11.45 -4.34 12.76
C LEU A 508 10.01 -4.41 12.29
N GLU A 509 9.42 -3.25 12.04
CA GLU A 509 8.05 -3.19 11.55
C GLU A 509 7.94 -3.67 10.10
N VAL A 510 6.89 -4.45 9.84
CA VAL A 510 6.31 -4.72 8.53
C VAL A 510 4.95 -4.03 8.50
N ASN A 511 4.93 -2.80 8.00
CA ASN A 511 3.80 -1.90 8.03
C ASN A 511 2.83 -2.22 6.89
N GLY A 512 1.57 -2.48 7.22
CA GLY A 512 0.51 -2.88 6.30
C GLY A 512 -0.14 -1.72 5.55
N GLY A 513 0.21 -0.47 5.89
CA GLY A 513 -0.21 0.72 5.18
C GLY A 513 0.03 0.55 3.67
N PRO A 514 -1.02 0.55 2.81
CA PRO A 514 -0.89 0.19 1.41
C PRO A 514 0.06 1.08 0.60
N GLU A 515 0.26 2.32 1.06
CA GLU A 515 1.22 3.25 0.47
C GLU A 515 2.64 3.07 1.02
N ARG A 516 2.84 2.29 2.08
CA ARG A 516 4.15 2.06 2.73
C ARG A 516 4.71 0.69 2.38
N LEU A 517 4.00 -0.37 2.81
CA LEU A 517 4.46 -1.76 2.83
C LEU A 517 5.90 -1.90 3.35
N ASP A 518 6.25 -1.20 4.41
CA ASP A 518 7.63 -1.04 4.89
C ASP A 518 7.79 -1.74 6.25
N LEU A 519 8.58 -2.79 6.40
CA LEU A 519 9.70 -3.25 5.59
C LEU A 519 9.35 -4.04 4.31
N SER A 520 10.19 -3.92 3.27
CA SER A 520 10.05 -4.72 2.03
C SER A 520 10.28 -6.21 2.26
N ASP A 521 9.66 -7.06 1.44
CA ASP A 521 9.79 -8.53 1.48
C ASP A 521 11.25 -9.04 1.46
N ILE A 522 12.12 -8.40 0.67
CA ILE A 522 13.55 -8.73 0.59
C ILE A 522 14.24 -8.45 1.93
N ALA A 523 13.95 -7.30 2.53
CA ALA A 523 14.57 -6.92 3.79
C ALA A 523 13.95 -7.69 4.98
N VAL A 524 12.68 -8.08 4.89
CA VAL A 524 12.07 -9.07 5.80
C VAL A 524 12.84 -10.38 5.74
N ARG A 525 13.05 -10.94 4.54
CA ARG A 525 13.82 -12.18 4.39
C ARG A 525 15.20 -12.07 5.02
N ARG A 526 15.90 -10.96 4.76
CA ARG A 526 17.22 -10.70 5.34
C ARG A 526 17.19 -10.59 6.87
N ALA A 527 16.17 -9.95 7.43
CA ALA A 527 15.97 -9.83 8.86
C ALA A 527 15.81 -11.20 9.53
N LEU A 528 15.03 -12.09 8.92
CA LEU A 528 14.82 -13.46 9.42
C LEU A 528 16.10 -14.30 9.36
N GLU A 529 16.88 -14.21 8.29
CA GLU A 529 18.15 -14.95 8.13
C GLU A 529 19.16 -14.68 9.26
N VAL A 530 19.11 -13.48 9.87
CA VAL A 530 19.98 -13.11 10.98
C VAL A 530 19.31 -13.23 12.35
N GLY A 531 18.06 -13.69 12.40
CA GLY A 531 17.30 -13.90 13.63
C GLY A 531 16.66 -12.64 14.22
N ALA A 532 16.43 -11.60 13.42
CA ALA A 532 15.64 -10.45 13.86
C ALA A 532 14.15 -10.79 13.93
N MET A 533 13.47 -10.23 14.92
CA MET A 533 12.04 -10.45 15.15
C MET A 533 11.23 -9.32 14.52
N LEU A 534 10.13 -9.67 13.87
CA LEU A 534 9.25 -8.75 13.16
C LEU A 534 8.08 -8.30 14.03
N VAL A 535 7.50 -7.16 13.67
CA VAL A 535 6.17 -6.73 14.13
C VAL A 535 5.33 -6.32 12.92
N CYS A 536 4.22 -7.00 12.67
CA CYS A 536 3.30 -6.70 11.58
C CYS A 536 2.18 -5.82 12.11
N ASN A 537 1.91 -4.68 11.48
CA ASN A 537 0.89 -3.74 11.95
C ASN A 537 0.10 -3.14 10.80
N SER A 538 -1.08 -2.58 11.09
CA SER A 538 -1.86 -1.87 10.08
C SER A 538 -1.46 -0.41 9.89
N ASP A 539 -0.89 0.26 10.91
CA ASP A 539 -0.70 1.73 10.92
C ASP A 539 -2.05 2.47 10.74
N ALA A 540 -3.09 1.92 11.37
CA ALA A 540 -4.46 2.38 11.15
C ALA A 540 -4.72 3.73 11.81
N HIS A 541 -5.23 4.67 11.04
CA HIS A 541 -5.76 5.96 11.48
C HIS A 541 -7.30 5.95 11.52
N ALA A 542 -7.93 4.89 11.02
CA ALA A 542 -9.38 4.66 11.09
C ALA A 542 -9.70 3.16 11.28
N ILE A 543 -10.90 2.86 11.77
CA ILE A 543 -11.33 1.50 12.08
C ILE A 543 -11.34 0.56 10.86
N GLU A 544 -11.61 1.09 9.65
CA GLU A 544 -11.57 0.31 8.41
C GLU A 544 -10.13 -0.04 8.01
N GLU A 545 -9.16 0.76 8.44
CA GLU A 545 -7.74 0.55 8.12
C GLU A 545 -7.10 -0.57 8.95
N LEU A 546 -7.74 -1.04 10.03
CA LEU A 546 -7.31 -2.24 10.75
C LEU A 546 -7.32 -3.50 9.86
N ASP A 547 -8.03 -3.48 8.73
CA ASP A 547 -7.98 -4.56 7.73
C ASP A 547 -6.67 -4.56 6.92
N GLN A 548 -5.86 -3.51 7.00
CA GLN A 548 -4.56 -3.43 6.32
C GLN A 548 -3.51 -4.41 6.88
N MET A 549 -3.77 -5.04 8.04
CA MET A 549 -2.95 -6.15 8.56
C MET A 549 -2.73 -7.27 7.53
N GLU A 550 -3.71 -7.50 6.64
CA GLU A 550 -3.59 -8.50 5.57
C GLU A 550 -2.36 -8.23 4.68
N TYR A 551 -2.06 -6.96 4.37
CA TYR A 551 -0.90 -6.58 3.56
C TYR A 551 0.42 -6.76 4.32
N ALA A 552 0.44 -6.47 5.63
CA ALA A 552 1.61 -6.71 6.48
C ALA A 552 1.94 -8.19 6.54
N VAL A 553 0.95 -9.05 6.80
CA VAL A 553 1.09 -10.50 6.85
C VAL A 553 1.52 -11.05 5.49
N ALA A 554 0.90 -10.60 4.40
CA ALA A 554 1.30 -11.01 3.06
C ALA A 554 2.76 -10.64 2.73
N THR A 555 3.19 -9.44 3.12
CA THR A 555 4.59 -9.00 2.96
C THR A 555 5.54 -9.84 3.81
N ALA A 556 5.15 -10.16 5.04
CA ALA A 556 5.90 -11.05 5.92
C ALA A 556 6.04 -12.47 5.32
N ARG A 557 4.95 -13.03 4.78
CA ARG A 557 4.93 -14.33 4.09
C ARG A 557 5.86 -14.35 2.87
N ARG A 558 5.88 -13.29 2.05
CA ARG A 558 6.83 -13.14 0.94
C ARG A 558 8.29 -13.14 1.40
N GLY A 559 8.55 -12.64 2.61
CA GLY A 559 9.85 -12.71 3.28
C GLY A 559 10.13 -14.04 3.99
N TRP A 560 9.21 -15.02 3.92
CA TRP A 560 9.28 -16.34 4.56
C TRP A 560 9.10 -16.31 6.09
N ALA A 561 8.36 -15.34 6.61
CA ALA A 561 8.04 -15.27 8.03
C ALA A 561 7.17 -16.46 8.48
N THR A 562 7.58 -17.12 9.55
CA THR A 562 6.76 -18.08 10.30
C THR A 562 6.08 -17.39 11.48
N LYS A 563 5.17 -18.10 12.15
CA LYS A 563 4.49 -17.62 13.36
C LYS A 563 5.45 -17.12 14.45
N GLU A 564 6.55 -17.83 14.68
CA GLU A 564 7.53 -17.56 15.73
C GLU A 564 8.36 -16.30 15.46
N SER A 565 8.45 -15.91 14.19
CA SER A 565 9.20 -14.73 13.76
C SER A 565 8.45 -13.41 13.92
N VAL A 566 7.14 -13.47 14.19
CA VAL A 566 6.25 -12.29 14.24
C VAL A 566 5.73 -12.10 15.66
N GLN A 567 6.00 -10.94 16.27
CA GLN A 567 5.61 -10.64 17.65
C GLN A 567 4.10 -10.70 17.89
N ASN A 568 3.30 -10.35 16.87
CA ASN A 568 1.85 -10.26 16.95
C ASN A 568 1.15 -11.61 17.18
N THR A 569 1.87 -12.73 17.09
CA THR A 569 1.33 -14.08 17.29
C THR A 569 1.37 -14.53 18.76
N MET A 570 2.04 -13.75 19.61
CA MET A 570 2.20 -14.03 21.04
C MET A 570 0.90 -13.80 21.81
N ALA A 571 0.67 -14.61 22.84
CA ALA A 571 -0.42 -14.34 23.78
C ALA A 571 -0.19 -13.00 24.47
N LEU A 572 -1.26 -12.32 24.88
CA LEU A 572 -1.14 -11.06 25.63
C LEU A 572 -0.15 -11.17 26.81
N THR A 573 -0.23 -12.26 27.58
CA THR A 573 0.68 -12.51 28.72
C THR A 573 2.14 -12.68 28.29
N GLU A 574 2.38 -13.33 27.16
CA GLU A 574 3.72 -13.52 26.61
C GLU A 574 4.28 -12.23 26.02
N LEU A 575 3.46 -11.53 25.23
CA LEU A 575 3.79 -10.23 24.66
C LEU A 575 4.23 -9.25 25.74
N ARG A 576 3.48 -9.12 26.84
CA ARG A 576 3.82 -8.18 27.92
C ARG A 576 5.17 -8.50 28.57
N ARG A 577 5.51 -9.78 28.78
CA ARG A 577 6.85 -10.18 29.24
C ARG A 577 7.95 -9.74 28.25
N HIS A 578 7.68 -9.85 26.95
CA HIS A 578 8.60 -9.44 25.88
C HIS A 578 8.76 -7.92 25.73
N LEU A 579 7.78 -7.14 26.17
CA LEU A 579 7.84 -5.69 26.20
C LEU A 579 8.59 -5.18 27.45
N GLU A 580 8.41 -5.84 28.59
CA GLU A 580 9.10 -5.53 29.86
C GLU A 580 10.58 -5.95 29.86
N GLY A 581 10.92 -7.09 29.24
CA GLY A 581 12.26 -7.71 29.28
C GLY A 581 13.34 -7.13 28.37
N LYS A 582 13.17 -5.89 27.86
CA LYS A 582 14.21 -5.16 27.11
C LYS A 582 15.14 -4.33 28.02
N GLY A 583 14.80 -4.24 29.31
CA GLY A 583 15.58 -3.56 30.35
C GLY A 583 16.60 -4.44 31.06
#